data_AF-A0A8H4RLF5-F1
#
_entry.id   AF-A0A8H4RLF5-F1
#
_cell.length_a   1.000
_cell.length_b   1.000
_cell.length_c   1.000
_cell.angle_alpha   90.00
_cell.angle_beta   90.00
_cell.angle_gamma   90.00
#
_symmetry.space_group_name_H-M   'P 1'
#
loop_
_entity.id
_entity.type
_entity.pdbx_description
1 polymer ?
#
loop_
_entity_poly.entity_id
_entity_poly.type
_entity_poly.pdbx_seq_one_letter_code
_entity_poly.pdbx_strand_id
1 'polypeptide(L)'
;MSQPVDAKAYYGYLFHDDKKPTKVLDALLRGIASYICESIGDKDDKSLSPAKLAAFYKSVGGNYDSLFVDVPHPSISWIYASIGCQHTLQPTANDFEPPSIPVLTTRGFVRWQALEILLGPEEHVPFIQNAIRNFGIKHPDTGESFPVDLPTEHFL
;
A
#
# COMPACT_ATOMS: atom_id res chain seq x y z
N MET A 1 -30.57 8.62 -0.37
CA MET A 1 -29.65 9.49 -1.13
C MET A 1 -28.62 9.99 -0.13
N SER A 2 -27.40 9.47 -0.19
CA SER A 2 -26.32 9.85 0.73
C SER A 2 -25.90 11.27 0.41
N GLN A 3 -25.81 12.14 1.42
CA GLN A 3 -25.26 13.49 1.24
C GLN A 3 -23.85 13.40 0.64
N PRO A 4 -23.44 14.32 -0.25
CA PRO A 4 -22.06 14.37 -0.69
C PRO A 4 -21.19 14.62 0.54
N VAL A 5 -20.43 13.60 0.93
CA VAL A 5 -19.44 13.74 1.99
C VAL A 5 -18.42 14.74 1.48
N ASP A 6 -18.26 15.86 2.20
CA ASP A 6 -17.15 16.77 1.93
C ASP A 6 -15.85 16.00 2.11
N ALA A 7 -15.20 15.68 1.00
CA ALA A 7 -14.01 14.84 0.97
C ALA A 7 -12.89 15.42 1.85
N LYS A 8 -12.81 16.76 1.93
CA LYS A 8 -11.84 17.47 2.77
C LYS A 8 -12.14 17.26 4.26
N ALA A 9 -13.42 17.33 4.64
CA ALA A 9 -13.84 17.08 6.01
C ALA A 9 -13.71 15.59 6.40
N TYR A 10 -13.87 14.68 5.44
CA TYR A 10 -13.77 13.24 5.68
C TYR A 10 -12.37 12.80 6.09
N TYR A 11 -11.35 13.22 5.34
CA TYR A 11 -9.99 12.74 5.57
C TYR A 11 -9.36 13.35 6.83
N GLY A 12 -9.56 14.65 7.06
CA GLY A 12 -8.85 15.35 8.13
C GLY A 12 -7.33 15.15 8.02
N TYR A 13 -6.59 15.26 9.11
CA TYR A 13 -5.16 14.92 9.10
C TYR A 13 -4.96 13.40 9.06
N LEU A 14 -4.06 12.95 8.17
CA LEU A 14 -3.79 11.53 7.94
C LEU A 14 -2.68 10.97 8.82
N PHE A 15 -1.90 11.85 9.46
CA PHE A 15 -0.93 11.49 10.48
C PHE A 15 -1.25 12.20 11.79
N HIS A 16 -0.96 11.52 12.90
CA HIS A 16 -0.88 12.13 14.22
C HIS A 16 0.45 12.89 14.38
N ASP A 17 0.55 13.74 15.40
CA ASP A 17 1.78 14.48 15.73
C ASP A 17 2.99 13.56 15.95
N ASP A 18 2.75 12.34 16.45
CA ASP A 18 3.77 11.30 16.65
C ASP A 18 4.14 10.53 15.36
N LYS A 19 3.66 11.00 14.21
CA LYS A 19 3.89 10.45 12.87
C LYS A 19 3.31 9.03 12.67
N LYS A 20 2.38 8.59 13.51
CA LYS A 20 1.59 7.38 13.25
C LYS A 20 0.42 7.69 12.31
N PRO A 21 0.05 6.75 11.43
CA PRO A 21 -1.14 6.91 10.60
C PRO A 21 -2.39 7.01 11.48
N THR A 22 -3.32 7.89 11.12
CA THR A 22 -4.63 7.92 11.74
C THR A 22 -5.46 6.69 11.36
N LYS A 23 -6.59 6.46 12.03
CA LYS A 23 -7.52 5.38 11.66
C LYS A 23 -8.00 5.47 10.22
N VAL A 24 -8.16 6.70 9.70
CA VAL A 24 -8.58 6.93 8.30
C VAL A 24 -7.47 6.52 7.34
N LEU A 25 -6.22 6.92 7.60
CA LEU A 25 -5.09 6.50 6.77
C LEU A 25 -4.86 4.98 6.86
N ASP A 26 -4.94 4.38 8.05
CA ASP A 26 -4.84 2.93 8.23
C ASP A 26 -5.90 2.18 7.40
N ALA A 27 -7.17 2.58 7.51
CA ALA A 27 -8.26 1.96 6.76
C ALA A 27 -8.08 2.13 5.24
N LEU A 28 -7.63 3.30 4.80
CA LEU A 28 -7.34 3.58 3.39
C LEU A 28 -6.24 2.67 2.85
N LEU A 29 -5.11 2.58 3.55
CA LEU A 29 -3.97 1.76 3.15
C LEU A 29 -4.32 0.25 3.20
N ARG A 30 -5.15 -0.18 4.15
CA ARG A 30 -5.73 -1.54 4.17
C ARG A 30 -6.63 -1.79 2.96
N GLY A 31 -7.45 -0.82 2.57
CA GLY A 31 -8.29 -0.91 1.37
C GLY A 31 -7.46 -1.04 0.09
N ILE A 32 -6.38 -0.27 -0.02
CA ILE A 32 -5.42 -0.38 -1.14
C ILE A 32 -4.76 -1.77 -1.15
N ALA A 33 -4.31 -2.26 0.01
CA ALA A 33 -3.75 -3.61 0.11
C ALA A 33 -4.71 -4.69 -0.38
N SER A 34 -6.00 -4.62 0.01
CA SER A 34 -7.02 -5.57 -0.47
C SER A 34 -7.15 -5.52 -1.99
N TYR A 35 -7.20 -4.31 -2.55
CA TYR A 35 -7.28 -4.13 -4.00
C TYR A 35 -6.07 -4.74 -4.73
N ILE A 36 -4.86 -4.55 -4.21
CA ILE A 36 -3.64 -5.15 -4.78
C ILE A 36 -3.74 -6.68 -4.79
N CYS A 37 -4.10 -7.28 -3.65
CA CYS A 37 -4.28 -8.72 -3.51
C CYS A 37 -5.33 -9.28 -4.48
N GLU A 38 -6.41 -8.53 -4.74
CA GLU A 38 -7.54 -9.03 -5.54
C GLU A 38 -7.41 -8.77 -7.04
N SER A 39 -6.84 -7.62 -7.43
CA SER A 39 -7.02 -7.07 -8.77
C SER A 39 -5.72 -6.75 -9.52
N ILE A 40 -4.60 -6.57 -8.83
CA ILE A 40 -3.33 -6.21 -9.46
C ILE A 40 -2.53 -7.47 -9.84
N GLY A 41 -1.98 -7.48 -11.05
CA GLY A 41 -1.12 -8.56 -11.53
C GLY A 41 -1.84 -9.91 -11.65
N ASP A 42 -1.17 -10.98 -11.22
CA ASP A 42 -1.78 -12.31 -11.15
C ASP A 42 -2.91 -12.30 -10.11
N LYS A 43 -4.11 -12.71 -10.53
CA LYS A 43 -5.29 -12.72 -9.65
C LYS A 43 -5.36 -13.96 -8.77
N ASP A 44 -4.58 -15.00 -9.06
CA ASP A 44 -4.52 -16.20 -8.22
C ASP A 44 -3.58 -16.00 -7.02
N ASP A 45 -2.54 -15.18 -7.16
CA ASP A 45 -1.72 -14.70 -6.04
C ASP A 45 -2.53 -13.69 -5.20
N LYS A 46 -2.90 -14.04 -3.96
CA LYS A 46 -3.63 -13.13 -3.04
C LYS A 46 -2.72 -12.41 -2.05
N SER A 47 -1.42 -12.39 -2.32
CA SER A 47 -0.41 -11.87 -1.42
C SER A 47 0.06 -10.45 -1.83
N LEU A 48 0.77 -9.74 -0.95
CA LEU A 48 1.45 -8.49 -1.30
C LEU A 48 2.90 -8.79 -1.67
N SER A 49 3.06 -9.58 -2.74
CA SER A 49 4.36 -10.00 -3.27
C SER A 49 5.11 -8.85 -3.96
N PRO A 50 6.44 -8.93 -4.10
CA PRO A 50 7.21 -7.90 -4.81
C PRO A 50 6.67 -7.68 -6.23
N ALA A 51 6.32 -8.74 -6.95
CA ALA A 51 5.72 -8.65 -8.28
C ALA A 51 4.41 -7.84 -8.29
N LYS A 52 3.52 -8.06 -7.30
CA LYS A 52 2.27 -7.29 -7.17
C LYS A 52 2.52 -5.83 -6.78
N LEU A 53 3.47 -5.57 -5.90
CA LEU A 53 3.83 -4.21 -5.53
C LEU A 53 4.42 -3.44 -6.72
N ALA A 54 5.35 -4.04 -7.47
CA ALA A 54 5.90 -3.46 -8.69
C ALA A 54 4.79 -3.09 -9.70
N ALA A 55 3.86 -4.02 -9.95
CA ALA A 55 2.71 -3.79 -10.83
C ALA A 55 1.78 -2.68 -10.29
N PHE A 56 1.54 -2.65 -8.98
CA PHE A 56 0.75 -1.59 -8.35
C PHE A 56 1.38 -0.22 -8.58
N TYR A 57 2.66 -0.03 -8.27
CA TYR A 57 3.35 1.25 -8.44
C TYR A 57 3.27 1.74 -9.89
N LYS A 58 3.45 0.86 -10.88
CA LYS A 58 3.25 1.19 -12.31
C LYS A 58 1.83 1.64 -12.62
N SER A 59 0.83 0.95 -12.07
CA SER A 59 -0.59 1.26 -12.31
C SER A 59 -1.03 2.62 -11.75
N VAL A 60 -0.31 3.15 -10.75
CA VAL A 60 -0.56 4.47 -10.14
C VAL A 60 0.40 5.56 -10.61
N GLY A 61 1.20 5.29 -11.65
CA GLY A 61 2.06 6.28 -12.31
C GLY A 61 3.49 6.37 -11.77
N GLY A 62 3.92 5.43 -10.92
CA GLY A 62 5.30 5.30 -10.44
C GLY A 62 6.09 4.19 -11.14
N ASN A 63 7.33 3.99 -10.73
CA ASN A 63 8.11 2.82 -11.13
C ASN A 63 9.07 2.40 -10.00
N TYR A 64 8.71 1.32 -9.31
CA TYR A 64 9.49 0.76 -8.20
C TYR A 64 10.18 -0.56 -8.58
N ASP A 65 10.40 -0.80 -9.87
CA ASP A 65 11.14 -1.99 -10.33
C ASP A 65 12.55 -2.06 -9.73
N SER A 66 13.20 -0.90 -9.56
CA SER A 66 14.52 -0.82 -8.93
C SER A 66 14.56 -1.39 -7.52
N LEU A 67 13.41 -1.53 -6.85
CA LEU A 67 13.28 -2.18 -5.54
C LEU A 67 12.61 -3.56 -5.64
N PHE A 68 11.50 -3.70 -6.37
CA PHE A 68 10.69 -4.91 -6.32
C PHE A 68 10.98 -5.93 -7.43
N VAL A 69 11.78 -5.56 -8.42
CA VAL A 69 12.21 -6.42 -9.53
C VAL A 69 13.72 -6.65 -9.48
N ASP A 70 14.50 -5.58 -9.32
CA ASP A 70 15.96 -5.62 -9.46
C ASP A 70 16.68 -6.05 -8.18
N VAL A 71 16.08 -5.82 -7.00
CA VAL A 71 16.69 -6.18 -5.73
C VAL A 71 16.38 -7.65 -5.39
N PRO A 72 17.38 -8.46 -5.02
CA PRO A 72 17.16 -9.83 -4.59
C PRO A 72 16.19 -9.93 -3.41
N HIS A 73 15.33 -10.94 -3.42
CA HIS A 73 14.35 -11.21 -2.37
C HIS A 73 14.91 -11.17 -0.93
N PRO A 74 16.08 -11.76 -0.61
CA PRO A 74 16.66 -11.65 0.74
C PRO A 74 16.94 -10.20 1.16
N SER A 75 17.35 -9.35 0.22
CA SER A 75 17.60 -7.94 0.49
C SER A 75 16.31 -7.15 0.72
N ILE A 76 15.25 -7.44 -0.04
CA ILE A 76 13.91 -6.86 0.22
C ILE A 76 13.40 -7.28 1.61
N SER A 77 13.54 -8.56 1.98
CA SER A 77 13.19 -9.07 3.32
C SER A 77 13.95 -8.34 4.42
N TRP A 78 15.26 -8.11 4.22
CA TRP A 78 16.08 -7.35 5.16
C TRP A 78 15.62 -5.88 5.27
N ILE A 79 15.29 -5.21 4.15
CA ILE A 79 14.75 -3.84 4.15
C ILE A 79 13.47 -3.81 5.00
N TYR A 80 12.51 -4.71 4.74
CA TYR A 80 11.27 -4.78 5.49
C TYR A 80 11.51 -5.00 6.99
N ALA A 81 12.39 -5.92 7.37
CA ALA A 81 12.72 -6.17 8.77
C ALA A 81 13.33 -4.92 9.44
N SER A 82 14.21 -4.21 8.73
CA SER A 82 14.96 -3.06 9.26
C SER A 82 14.08 -1.87 9.60
N ILE A 83 12.96 -1.70 8.90
CA ILE A 83 12.00 -0.61 9.13
C ILE A 83 10.69 -1.07 9.80
N GLY A 84 10.64 -2.33 10.23
CA GLY A 84 9.53 -2.93 10.96
C GLY A 84 8.29 -3.21 10.11
N CYS A 85 8.45 -3.42 8.80
CA CYS A 85 7.39 -3.88 7.91
C CYS A 85 7.20 -5.40 8.07
N GLN A 86 6.11 -5.78 8.72
CA GLN A 86 5.78 -7.19 8.95
C GLN A 86 5.55 -7.93 7.63
N HIS A 87 6.33 -8.98 7.38
CA HIS A 87 6.25 -9.80 6.18
C HIS A 87 6.39 -11.29 6.52
N THR A 88 6.06 -12.14 5.54
CA THR A 88 6.28 -13.59 5.56
C THR A 88 7.15 -13.97 4.38
N LEU A 89 7.75 -15.17 4.40
CA LEU A 89 8.46 -15.72 3.26
C LEU A 89 7.58 -16.77 2.59
N GLN A 90 7.31 -16.59 1.30
CA GLN A 90 6.60 -17.57 0.49
C GLN A 90 7.58 -18.47 -0.28
N PRO A 91 7.16 -19.71 -0.62
CA PRO A 91 7.95 -20.63 -1.44
C PRO A 91 8.37 -20.01 -2.78
N THR A 92 9.49 -20.47 -3.32
CA THR A 92 9.86 -20.19 -4.73
C THR A 92 9.21 -21.21 -5.65
N ALA A 93 9.44 -21.09 -6.96
CA ALA A 93 9.04 -22.13 -7.92
C ALA A 93 9.89 -23.42 -7.81
N ASN A 94 10.97 -23.41 -7.01
CA ASN A 94 11.81 -24.56 -6.77
C ASN A 94 11.44 -25.22 -5.43
N ASP A 95 10.75 -26.36 -5.49
CA ASP A 95 10.27 -27.10 -4.31
C ASP A 95 11.39 -27.63 -3.40
N PHE A 96 12.65 -27.62 -3.86
CA PHE A 96 13.82 -28.06 -3.09
C PHE A 96 14.50 -26.91 -2.31
N GLU A 97 14.04 -25.67 -2.47
CA GLU A 97 14.58 -24.49 -1.79
C GLU A 97 13.69 -24.05 -0.63
N PRO A 98 14.26 -23.47 0.44
CA PRO A 98 13.46 -22.86 1.49
C PRO A 98 12.68 -21.64 0.96
N PRO A 99 11.51 -21.32 1.55
CA PRO A 99 10.78 -20.10 1.25
C PRO A 99 11.65 -18.86 1.39
N SER A 100 11.61 -17.99 0.37
CA SER A 100 12.47 -16.80 0.32
C SER A 100 11.81 -15.56 -0.28
N ILE A 101 10.60 -15.65 -0.86
CA ILE A 101 9.91 -14.50 -1.44
C ILE A 101 9.29 -13.65 -0.32
N PRO A 102 9.73 -12.41 -0.06
CA PRO A 102 9.18 -11.60 1.01
C PRO A 102 7.85 -10.99 0.59
N VAL A 103 6.80 -11.37 1.29
CA VAL A 103 5.45 -10.85 1.07
C VAL A 103 5.02 -10.06 2.29
N LEU A 104 4.65 -8.80 2.08
CA LEU A 104 4.11 -7.98 3.15
C LEU A 104 2.78 -8.56 3.66
N THR A 105 2.62 -8.56 4.98
CA THR A 105 1.26 -8.65 5.55
C THR A 105 0.55 -7.31 5.31
N THR A 106 -0.78 -7.27 5.42
CA THR A 106 -1.52 -6.00 5.35
C THR A 106 -0.98 -4.98 6.36
N ARG A 107 -0.66 -5.41 7.58
CA ARG A 107 -0.05 -4.56 8.60
C ARG A 107 1.33 -4.03 8.18
N GLY A 108 2.15 -4.90 7.59
CA GLY A 108 3.45 -4.52 7.03
C GLY A 108 3.31 -3.51 5.89
N PHE A 109 2.32 -3.66 5.03
CA PHE A 109 2.05 -2.73 3.94
C PHE A 109 1.57 -1.36 4.43
N VAL A 110 0.69 -1.32 5.44
CA VAL A 110 0.31 -0.04 6.07
C VAL A 110 1.55 0.67 6.61
N ARG A 111 2.44 -0.06 7.29
CA ARG A 111 3.69 0.50 7.81
C ARG A 111 4.62 0.98 6.69
N TRP A 112 4.77 0.19 5.63
CA TRP A 112 5.55 0.51 4.44
C TRP A 112 5.06 1.83 3.81
N GLN A 113 3.78 1.90 3.44
CA GLN A 113 3.23 3.10 2.80
C GLN A 113 3.28 4.32 3.71
N ALA A 114 2.99 4.17 5.01
CA ALA A 114 3.08 5.28 5.95
C ALA A 114 4.52 5.84 6.04
N LEU A 115 5.54 4.99 6.00
CA LEU A 115 6.95 5.43 5.97
C LEU A 115 7.31 6.14 4.68
N GLU A 116 6.99 5.51 3.55
CA GLU A 116 7.29 6.06 2.22
C GLU A 116 6.64 7.44 2.02
N ILE A 117 5.38 7.63 2.44
CA ILE A 117 4.70 8.93 2.42
C ILE A 117 5.41 9.98 3.28
N LEU A 118 5.92 9.60 4.45
CA LEU A 118 6.64 10.53 5.33
C LEU A 118 8.04 10.88 4.80
N LEU A 119 8.68 9.97 4.06
CA LEU A 119 10.03 10.14 3.54
C LEU A 119 10.06 10.92 2.22
N GLY A 120 9.07 10.70 1.34
CA GLY A 120 8.96 11.32 0.02
C GLY A 120 7.51 11.64 -0.35
N PRO A 121 6.84 12.57 0.35
CA PRO A 121 5.43 12.86 0.12
C PRO A 121 5.14 13.32 -1.31
N GLU A 122 6.07 14.03 -1.95
CA GLU A 122 5.97 14.50 -3.34
C GLU A 122 5.81 13.35 -4.35
N GLU A 123 6.35 12.17 -4.05
CA GLU A 123 6.25 10.99 -4.90
C GLU A 123 5.07 10.10 -4.46
N HIS A 124 4.96 9.84 -3.16
CA HIS A 124 4.03 8.83 -2.64
C HIS A 124 2.60 9.31 -2.48
N VAL A 125 2.37 10.59 -2.19
CA VAL A 125 0.99 11.13 -2.10
C VAL A 125 0.26 10.99 -3.45
N PRO A 126 0.85 11.35 -4.59
CA PRO A 126 0.26 11.09 -5.90
C PRO A 126 -0.13 9.63 -6.13
N PHE A 127 0.69 8.66 -5.67
CA PHE A 127 0.36 7.24 -5.83
C PHE A 127 -0.89 6.84 -5.07
N ILE A 128 -1.05 7.29 -3.82
CA ILE A 128 -2.25 7.04 -3.02
C ILE A 128 -3.47 7.70 -3.66
N GLN A 129 -3.36 8.96 -4.06
CA GLN A 129 -4.45 9.67 -4.73
C GLN A 129 -4.86 8.99 -6.04
N ASN A 130 -3.90 8.56 -6.86
CA ASN A 130 -4.16 7.84 -8.10
C ASN A 130 -4.84 6.49 -7.84
N ALA A 131 -4.44 5.76 -6.79
CA ALA A 131 -5.10 4.52 -6.41
C ALA A 131 -6.58 4.74 -6.10
N ILE A 132 -6.92 5.76 -5.30
CA ILE A 132 -8.31 6.05 -4.95
C ILE A 132 -9.12 6.45 -6.19
N ARG A 133 -8.59 7.36 -7.02
CA ARG A 133 -9.27 7.84 -8.22
C ARG A 133 -9.52 6.73 -9.26
N ASN A 134 -8.57 5.82 -9.42
CA ASN A 134 -8.59 4.86 -10.53
C ASN A 134 -9.24 3.52 -10.15
N PHE A 135 -9.20 3.12 -8.87
CA PHE A 135 -9.50 1.75 -8.46
C PHE A 135 -10.77 1.59 -7.63
N GLY A 136 -11.42 2.70 -7.23
CA GLY A 136 -12.66 2.63 -6.46
C GLY A 136 -12.48 1.96 -5.10
N ILE A 137 -11.36 2.28 -4.42
CA ILE A 137 -10.95 1.66 -3.15
C ILE A 137 -12.10 1.68 -2.13
N LYS A 138 -12.35 0.53 -1.52
CA LYS A 138 -13.40 0.32 -0.52
C LYS A 138 -12.82 0.35 0.89
N HIS A 139 -13.55 0.97 1.80
CA HIS A 139 -13.24 0.94 3.21
C HIS A 139 -13.43 -0.49 3.74
N PRO A 140 -12.39 -1.12 4.30
CA PRO A 140 -12.43 -2.54 4.63
C PRO A 140 -13.46 -2.89 5.70
N ASP A 141 -13.73 -1.95 6.62
CA ASP A 141 -14.65 -2.21 7.74
C ASP A 141 -16.12 -1.82 7.46
N THR A 142 -16.40 -0.99 6.43
CA THR A 142 -17.76 -0.51 6.13
C THR A 142 -18.25 -0.91 4.73
N GLY A 143 -17.34 -1.25 3.82
CA GLY A 143 -17.64 -1.55 2.42
C GLY A 143 -17.95 -0.32 1.56
N GLU A 144 -17.95 0.88 2.14
CA GLU A 144 -18.20 2.13 1.41
C GLU A 144 -16.99 2.55 0.58
N SER A 145 -17.21 3.36 -0.45
CA SER A 145 -16.10 3.95 -1.21
C SER A 145 -15.50 5.13 -0.46
N PHE A 146 -14.17 5.22 -0.48
CA PHE A 146 -13.48 6.43 -0.05
C PHE A 146 -13.79 7.62 -0.99
N PRO A 147 -13.90 8.87 -0.48
CA PRO A 147 -14.00 10.04 -1.34
C PRO A 147 -12.79 10.17 -2.27
N VAL A 148 -13.03 10.37 -3.57
CA VAL A 148 -11.96 10.38 -4.59
C VAL A 148 -10.99 11.55 -4.48
N ASP A 149 -11.47 12.69 -3.98
CA ASP A 149 -10.67 13.88 -3.77
C ASP A 149 -9.96 13.77 -2.43
N LEU A 150 -8.70 13.35 -2.44
CA LEU A 150 -7.83 13.32 -1.27
C LEU A 150 -6.82 14.48 -1.34
N PRO A 151 -7.05 15.61 -0.64
CA PRO A 151 -6.13 16.75 -0.67
C PRO A 151 -4.73 16.44 -0.13
N THR A 152 -3.69 16.97 -0.80
CA THR A 152 -2.29 16.77 -0.41
C THR A 152 -1.98 17.35 0.97
N GLU A 153 -2.62 18.46 1.34
CA GLU A 153 -2.41 19.12 2.65
C GLU A 153 -2.77 18.24 3.85
N HIS A 154 -3.53 17.16 3.66
CA HIS A 154 -3.91 16.26 4.75
C HIS A 154 -2.80 15.28 5.16
N PHE A 155 -1.75 15.14 4.35
CA PHE A 155 -0.59 14.32 4.67
C PHE A 155 0.48 15.06 5.49
N LEU A 156 0.36 16.39 5.63
CA LEU A 156 1.35 17.27 6.24
C LEU A 156 0.97 17.66 7.67
#